data_AF-A0A081NH25-F1
#
_entry.id   AF-A0A081NH25-F1
#
_cell.length_a   1.000
_cell.length_b   1.000
_cell.length_c   1.000
_cell.angle_alpha   90.00
_cell.angle_beta   90.00
_cell.angle_gamma   90.00
#
_symmetry.space_group_name_H-M   'P 1'
#
loop_
_entity.id
_entity.type
_entity.pdbx_description
1 polymer ?
#
loop_
_entity_poly.entity_id
_entity_poly.type
_entity_poly.pdbx_seq_one_letter_code
_entity_poly.pdbx_strand_id
1 'polypeptide(L)'
;MKKRAMTIASTAVSILIWPLFAEETVPSPVNLDEGFQHLQSVLGRYEPMQARQFRIVIDKEFKNKPVENEPEILTVSKGEVLIGNPYRMGDAVAFDMIEAIRQTVYEIIKNDQRKKKFLEHRYLAIRYIMRMDDDHQWHFESTILSHSDPRIVESQGLKGSVDWLKSAFELTGITSGTTNTAEGKTLPVAIYAQLKFTCAGDELYIEDRWQDYQMAKGPNGKLLPFPDFRQPVGRSESWYSREASFHE
;
A
#
# COMPACT_ATOMS: atom_id res chain seq x y z
N MET A 1 -23.38 9.51 -57.13
CA MET A 1 -22.40 8.57 -56.54
C MET A 1 -21.02 9.21 -56.49
N LYS A 2 -20.54 9.60 -55.30
CA LYS A 2 -19.17 9.39 -54.79
C LYS A 2 -19.03 10.16 -53.46
N LYS A 3 -18.81 9.38 -52.41
CA LYS A 3 -18.56 9.78 -51.02
C LYS A 3 -17.21 10.50 -50.90
N ARG A 4 -17.09 11.42 -49.94
CA ARG A 4 -15.87 11.75 -49.16
C ARG A 4 -16.32 12.68 -48.01
N ALA A 5 -16.67 12.09 -46.87
CA ALA A 5 -15.79 11.80 -45.73
C ALA A 5 -15.48 13.08 -44.94
N MET A 6 -16.38 13.33 -43.98
CA MET A 6 -16.24 14.33 -42.92
C MET A 6 -15.25 13.75 -41.90
N THR A 7 -14.05 14.31 -41.84
CA THR A 7 -13.03 13.93 -40.87
C THR A 7 -13.47 14.44 -39.50
N ILE A 8 -13.96 13.54 -38.66
CA ILE A 8 -14.12 13.78 -37.23
C ILE A 8 -12.71 13.73 -36.63
N ALA A 9 -12.21 14.87 -36.17
CA ALA A 9 -11.05 14.93 -35.31
C ALA A 9 -11.45 14.33 -33.96
N SER A 10 -11.32 13.00 -33.82
CA SER A 10 -11.30 12.36 -32.52
C SER A 10 -9.97 12.72 -31.87
N THR A 11 -10.02 13.60 -30.87
CA THR A 11 -8.94 13.82 -29.92
C THR A 11 -8.54 12.47 -29.37
N ALA A 12 -7.41 11.95 -29.83
CA ALA A 12 -6.79 10.78 -29.24
C ALA A 12 -6.43 11.17 -27.80
N VAL A 13 -7.25 10.74 -26.84
CA VAL A 13 -6.83 10.64 -25.46
C VAL A 13 -5.72 9.61 -25.46
N SER A 14 -4.48 10.09 -25.42
CA SER A 14 -3.31 9.26 -25.17
C SER A 14 -3.42 8.71 -23.75
N ILE A 15 -4.21 7.65 -23.58
CA ILE A 15 -4.05 6.76 -22.44
C ILE A 15 -2.70 6.08 -22.68
N LEU A 16 -1.66 6.61 -22.06
CA LEU A 16 -0.40 5.90 -21.85
C LEU A 16 -0.72 4.72 -20.93
N ILE A 17 -1.30 3.66 -21.50
CA ILE A 17 -1.28 2.33 -20.92
C ILE A 17 0.15 1.85 -21.15
N TRP A 18 1.05 2.19 -20.23
CA TRP A 18 2.30 1.43 -20.13
C TRP A 18 1.92 -0.01 -19.80
N PRO A 19 2.46 -1.01 -20.50
CA PRO A 19 2.17 -2.39 -20.19
C PRO A 19 2.62 -2.65 -18.75
N LEU A 20 1.72 -3.18 -17.92
CA LEU A 20 2.06 -4.00 -16.78
C LEU A 20 2.94 -5.15 -17.31
N PHE A 21 4.25 -4.93 -17.44
CA PHE A 21 5.17 -6.03 -17.60
C PHE A 21 5.15 -6.76 -16.27
N ALA A 22 4.60 -7.99 -16.27
CA ALA A 22 4.81 -8.92 -15.19
C ALA A 22 6.33 -9.01 -14.99
N GLU A 23 6.80 -8.47 -13.88
CA GLU A 23 8.22 -8.42 -13.58
C GLU A 23 8.70 -9.84 -13.34
N GLU A 24 9.83 -10.20 -13.96
CA GLU A 24 10.33 -11.57 -13.93
C GLU A 24 10.67 -11.95 -12.48
N THR A 25 10.03 -13.02 -11.99
CA THR A 25 10.35 -13.62 -10.70
C THR A 25 11.78 -14.13 -10.76
N VAL A 26 12.62 -13.67 -9.84
CA VAL A 26 13.99 -14.19 -9.67
C VAL A 26 14.00 -15.29 -8.62
N PRO A 27 15.02 -16.16 -8.59
CA PRO A 27 15.20 -17.05 -7.45
C PRO A 27 15.21 -16.23 -6.15
N SER A 28 14.40 -16.65 -5.18
CA SER A 28 14.39 -16.02 -3.86
C SER A 28 15.81 -16.05 -3.26
N PRO A 29 16.26 -14.97 -2.59
CA PRO A 29 17.49 -14.95 -1.83
C PRO A 29 17.57 -16.15 -0.88
N VAL A 30 18.68 -16.88 -0.89
CA VAL A 30 18.80 -18.12 -0.11
C VAL A 30 19.35 -17.90 1.31
N ASN A 31 19.71 -16.65 1.64
CA ASN A 31 20.24 -16.25 2.93
C ASN A 31 20.01 -14.76 3.19
N LEU A 32 20.26 -14.34 4.44
CA LEU A 32 20.08 -12.97 4.90
C LEU A 32 20.92 -11.94 4.13
N ASP A 33 22.13 -12.32 3.72
CA ASP A 33 23.05 -11.41 3.01
C ASP A 33 22.53 -11.08 1.61
N GLU A 34 22.04 -12.08 0.88
CA GLU A 34 21.42 -11.90 -0.42
C GLU A 34 20.13 -11.08 -0.33
N GLY A 35 19.29 -11.35 0.68
CA GLY A 35 18.07 -10.56 0.90
C GLY A 35 18.38 -9.10 1.23
N PHE A 36 19.44 -8.86 2.02
CA PHE A 36 19.92 -7.51 2.30
C PHE A 36 20.44 -6.80 1.05
N GLN A 37 21.24 -7.47 0.22
CA GLN A 37 21.76 -6.92 -1.03
C GLN A 37 20.62 -6.60 -2.01
N HIS A 38 19.60 -7.46 -2.08
CA HIS A 38 18.42 -7.23 -2.91
C HIS A 38 17.66 -6.00 -2.45
N LEU A 39 17.37 -5.86 -1.15
CA LEU A 39 16.76 -4.64 -0.61
C LEU A 39 17.60 -3.40 -0.90
N GLN A 40 18.92 -3.47 -0.78
CA GLN A 40 19.80 -2.34 -1.10
C GLN A 40 19.78 -1.95 -2.58
N SER A 41 19.52 -2.91 -3.47
CA SER A 41 19.39 -2.62 -4.90
C SER A 41 18.10 -1.85 -5.22
N VAL A 42 17.04 -2.03 -4.43
CA VAL A 42 15.74 -1.37 -4.61
C VAL A 42 15.64 -0.07 -3.81
N LEU A 43 15.99 -0.13 -2.52
CA LEU A 43 15.85 0.96 -1.55
C LEU A 43 17.14 1.76 -1.31
N GLY A 44 18.18 1.53 -2.11
CA GLY A 44 19.47 2.20 -1.95
C GLY A 44 20.36 1.58 -0.86
N ARG A 45 21.65 1.92 -0.94
CA ARG A 45 22.65 1.44 0.01
C ARG A 45 22.67 2.33 1.24
N TYR A 46 22.86 1.69 2.39
CA TYR A 46 23.20 2.41 3.61
C TYR A 46 24.65 2.91 3.53
N GLU A 47 24.82 4.18 3.16
CA GLU A 47 26.09 4.88 3.27
C GLU A 47 26.00 5.94 4.38
N PRO A 48 26.83 5.88 5.44
CA PRO A 48 26.78 6.83 6.56
C PRO A 48 26.93 8.30 6.15
N MET A 49 27.50 8.56 4.98
CA MET A 49 27.71 9.89 4.42
C MET A 49 26.69 10.28 3.34
N GLN A 50 25.87 9.32 2.87
CA GLN A 50 24.89 9.47 1.78
C GLN A 50 23.67 8.58 2.05
N ALA A 51 22.94 8.88 3.13
CA ALA A 51 21.68 8.19 3.38
C ALA A 51 20.71 8.51 2.23
N ARG A 52 20.28 7.49 1.47
CA ARG A 52 19.26 7.64 0.44
C ARG A 52 17.91 7.65 1.14
N GLN A 53 17.15 8.72 0.92
CA GLN A 53 15.77 8.83 1.36
C GLN A 53 14.92 9.08 0.13
N PHE A 54 13.86 8.30 -0.02
CA PHE A 54 12.89 8.53 -1.10
C PHE A 54 11.73 9.32 -0.55
N ARG A 55 11.51 10.52 -1.09
CA ARG A 55 10.28 11.29 -0.88
C ARG A 55 9.31 10.97 -1.98
N ILE A 56 8.16 10.44 -1.60
CA ILE A 56 7.10 9.99 -2.49
C ILE A 56 5.89 10.84 -2.10
N VAL A 57 5.33 11.60 -3.04
CA VAL A 57 4.07 12.31 -2.77
C VAL A 57 2.97 11.25 -2.62
N ILE A 58 1.77 11.57 -2.15
CA ILE A 58 0.62 10.68 -2.26
C ILE A 58 -0.51 11.54 -2.80
N ASP A 59 -1.20 11.06 -3.83
CA ASP A 59 -2.52 11.55 -4.23
C ASP A 59 -3.41 10.36 -4.62
N LYS A 60 -4.13 9.80 -3.62
CA LYS A 60 -4.93 8.58 -3.77
C LYS A 60 -6.41 8.85 -3.50
N GLU A 61 -7.25 8.30 -4.36
CA GLU A 61 -8.70 8.25 -4.18
C GLU A 61 -9.13 6.79 -3.97
N PHE A 62 -9.85 6.54 -2.88
CA PHE A 62 -10.35 5.22 -2.49
C PHE A 62 -11.87 5.29 -2.30
N LYS A 63 -12.62 4.65 -3.18
CA LYS A 63 -14.08 4.49 -3.04
C LYS A 63 -14.39 3.22 -2.27
N ASN A 64 -15.34 3.30 -1.34
CA ASN A 64 -15.78 2.15 -0.57
C ASN A 64 -17.25 2.30 -0.18
N LYS A 65 -17.98 1.19 -0.16
CA LYS A 65 -19.34 1.09 0.38
C LYS A 65 -19.38 0.00 1.45
N PRO A 66 -18.93 0.29 2.69
CA PRO A 66 -18.80 -0.73 3.73
C PRO A 66 -20.13 -1.34 4.18
N VAL A 67 -21.22 -0.58 4.09
CA VAL A 67 -22.57 -0.98 4.49
C VAL A 67 -23.49 -0.81 3.28
N GLU A 68 -24.18 -1.89 2.88
CA GLU A 68 -25.00 -1.93 1.66
C GLU A 68 -26.10 -0.86 1.62
N ASN A 69 -26.68 -0.54 2.78
CA ASN A 69 -27.76 0.44 2.94
C ASN A 69 -27.28 1.87 3.21
N GLU A 70 -25.96 2.10 3.31
CA GLU A 70 -25.39 3.43 3.46
C GLU A 70 -24.89 3.99 2.12
N PRO A 71 -24.75 5.32 2.00
CA PRO A 71 -24.05 5.92 0.87
C PRO A 71 -22.61 5.39 0.71
N GLU A 72 -22.12 5.37 -0.54
CA GLU A 72 -20.70 5.15 -0.82
C GLU A 72 -19.88 6.32 -0.26
N ILE A 73 -18.69 6.01 0.23
CA ILE A 73 -17.71 7.00 0.67
C ILE A 73 -16.54 7.03 -0.30
N LEU A 74 -15.93 8.22 -0.40
CA LEU A 74 -14.68 8.45 -1.09
C LEU A 74 -13.66 8.98 -0.09
N THR A 75 -12.59 8.25 0.13
CA THR A 75 -11.43 8.69 0.90
C THR A 75 -10.38 9.25 -0.05
N VAL A 76 -10.01 10.50 0.13
CA VAL A 76 -8.93 11.16 -0.61
C VAL A 76 -7.75 11.35 0.33
N SER A 77 -6.62 10.72 0.02
CA SER A 77 -5.39 10.78 0.80
C SER A 77 -4.35 11.57 0.02
N LYS A 78 -3.87 12.67 0.60
CA LYS A 78 -2.80 13.49 0.03
C LYS A 78 -1.68 13.67 1.02
N GLY A 79 -0.42 13.48 0.63
CA GLY A 79 0.66 13.53 1.61
C GLY A 79 2.01 13.21 1.04
N GLU A 80 2.88 12.75 1.93
CA GLU A 80 4.25 12.36 1.60
C GLU A 80 4.66 11.12 2.40
N VAL A 81 5.49 10.29 1.78
CA VAL A 81 6.15 9.15 2.39
C VAL A 81 7.65 9.34 2.25
N LEU A 82 8.37 9.08 3.33
CA LEU A 82 9.82 8.95 3.37
C LEU A 82 10.16 7.49 3.61
N ILE A 83 10.98 6.91 2.74
CA ILE A 83 11.53 5.56 2.93
C ILE A 83 13.01 5.67 3.22
N GLY A 84 13.42 5.07 4.33
CA GLY A 84 14.82 4.96 4.72
C GLY A 84 15.52 3.78 4.08
N ASN A 85 16.85 3.87 4.01
CA ASN A 85 17.72 2.78 3.64
C ASN A 85 17.48 1.51 4.49
N PRO A 86 17.62 0.31 3.90
CA PRO A 86 17.56 -0.92 4.66
C PRO A 86 18.79 -1.08 5.56
N TYR A 87 18.61 -1.72 6.71
CA TYR A 87 19.66 -2.02 7.67
C TYR A 87 19.49 -3.43 8.25
N ARG A 88 20.58 -3.96 8.85
CA ARG A 88 20.56 -5.27 9.51
C ARG A 88 20.05 -5.16 10.94
N MET A 89 19.25 -6.13 11.36
CA MET A 89 18.69 -6.23 12.70
C MET A 89 18.82 -7.66 13.22
N GLY A 90 20.03 -8.05 13.63
CA GLY A 90 20.32 -9.42 14.07
C GLY A 90 20.23 -10.41 12.91
N ASP A 91 19.29 -11.34 13.01
CA ASP A 91 18.94 -12.35 12.00
C ASP A 91 17.91 -11.87 10.97
N ALA A 92 17.59 -10.57 10.98
CA ALA A 92 16.63 -9.94 10.09
C ALA A 92 17.23 -8.78 9.29
N VAL A 93 16.52 -8.41 8.22
CA VAL A 93 16.73 -7.13 7.51
C VAL A 93 15.51 -6.26 7.71
N ALA A 94 15.70 -4.96 7.85
CA ALA A 94 14.61 -4.04 8.12
C ALA A 94 14.77 -2.73 7.36
N PHE A 95 13.66 -2.02 7.18
CA PHE A 95 13.65 -0.63 6.74
C PHE A 95 12.48 0.11 7.41
N ASP A 96 12.62 1.43 7.52
CA ASP A 96 11.59 2.29 8.11
C ASP A 96 10.92 3.13 7.03
N MET A 97 9.61 3.32 7.16
CA MET A 97 8.77 4.16 6.33
C MET A 97 8.04 5.17 7.21
N ILE A 98 8.10 6.45 6.85
CA ILE A 98 7.43 7.54 7.55
C ILE A 98 6.41 8.17 6.61
N GLU A 99 5.14 8.21 7.01
CA GLU A 99 4.06 8.84 6.26
C GLU A 99 3.53 10.07 6.99
N ALA A 100 3.26 11.13 6.23
CA ALA A 100 2.53 12.31 6.65
C ALA A 100 1.41 12.56 5.64
N ILE A 101 0.19 12.12 5.97
CA ILE A 101 -0.95 12.10 5.05
C ILE A 101 -2.10 12.92 5.63
N ARG A 102 -2.70 13.74 4.78
CA ARG A 102 -3.97 14.39 4.98
C ARG A 102 -5.06 13.54 4.32
N GLN A 103 -5.93 12.96 5.13
CA GLN A 103 -7.05 12.14 4.68
C GLN A 103 -8.35 12.93 4.76
N THR A 104 -9.07 13.04 3.63
CA THR A 104 -10.41 13.66 3.57
C THR A 104 -11.44 12.62 3.15
N VAL A 105 -12.48 12.44 3.96
CA VAL A 105 -13.57 11.50 3.65
C VAL A 105 -14.78 12.28 3.14
N TYR A 106 -15.29 11.86 1.99
CA TYR A 106 -16.49 12.38 1.35
C TYR A 106 -17.58 11.32 1.32
N GLU A 107 -18.82 11.74 1.47
CA GLU A 107 -20.00 10.97 1.09
C GLU A 107 -20.27 11.23 -0.40
N ILE A 108 -20.48 10.18 -1.19
CA ILE A 108 -20.87 10.30 -2.59
C ILE A 108 -22.39 10.41 -2.69
N ILE A 109 -22.84 11.59 -3.12
CA ILE A 109 -24.23 11.92 -3.44
C ILE A 109 -24.48 11.57 -4.92
N LYS A 110 -25.75 11.52 -5.32
CA LYS A 110 -26.17 11.38 -6.72
C LYS A 110 -25.36 12.26 -7.67
N ASN A 111 -25.04 11.72 -8.85
CA ASN A 111 -24.28 12.39 -9.92
C ASN A 111 -22.86 12.83 -9.52
N ASP A 112 -22.12 11.99 -8.78
CA ASP A 112 -20.73 12.22 -8.34
C ASP A 112 -20.52 13.49 -7.49
N GLN A 113 -21.60 14.07 -6.95
CA GLN A 113 -21.48 15.17 -6.02
C GLN A 113 -20.90 14.66 -4.70
N ARG A 114 -19.86 15.32 -4.20
CA ARG A 114 -19.14 14.90 -2.99
C ARG A 114 -19.53 15.82 -1.83
N LYS A 115 -19.99 15.27 -0.71
CA LYS A 115 -20.16 16.02 0.53
C LYS A 115 -19.03 15.67 1.49
N LYS A 116 -18.20 16.66 1.84
CA LYS A 116 -17.14 16.48 2.83
C LYS A 116 -17.75 16.11 4.18
N LYS A 117 -17.24 15.04 4.79
CA LYS A 117 -17.69 14.55 6.10
C LYS A 117 -16.63 14.76 7.16
N PHE A 118 -15.39 14.35 6.89
CA PHE A 118 -14.30 14.39 7.87
C PHE A 118 -12.98 14.79 7.22
N LEU A 119 -12.09 15.35 8.04
CA LEU A 119 -10.71 15.64 7.70
C LEU A 119 -9.83 15.15 8.84
N GLU A 120 -8.83 14.34 8.51
CA GLU A 120 -7.87 13.78 9.46
C GLU A 120 -6.44 14.03 8.97
N HIS A 121 -5.54 14.28 9.90
CA HIS A 121 -4.10 14.32 9.65
C HIS A 121 -3.48 13.08 10.29
N ARG A 122 -2.92 12.21 9.47
CA ARG A 122 -2.23 10.98 9.87
C ARG A 122 -0.74 11.18 9.75
N TYR A 123 -0.04 10.96 10.86
CA TYR A 123 1.41 10.82 10.87
C TYR A 123 1.72 9.42 11.37
N LEU A 124 2.58 8.70 10.66
CA LEU A 124 2.82 7.30 10.92
C LEU A 124 4.29 6.98 10.63
N ALA A 125 4.96 6.28 11.53
CA ALA A 125 6.24 5.64 11.26
C ALA A 125 6.06 4.13 11.41
N ILE A 126 6.38 3.37 10.36
CA ILE A 126 6.29 1.91 10.32
C ILE A 126 7.69 1.35 10.08
N ARG A 127 8.05 0.35 10.87
CA ARG A 127 9.18 -0.52 10.60
C ARG A 127 8.72 -1.78 9.92
N TYR A 128 9.32 -2.13 8.79
CA TYR A 128 9.16 -3.43 8.16
C TYR A 128 10.39 -4.29 8.49
N ILE A 129 10.16 -5.49 8.98
CA ILE A 129 11.22 -6.43 9.35
C ILE A 129 10.99 -7.73 8.57
N MET A 130 11.98 -8.16 7.81
CA MET A 130 11.94 -9.37 7.00
C MET A 130 12.89 -10.42 7.55
N ARG A 131 12.42 -11.65 7.60
CA ARG A 131 13.15 -12.83 8.07
C ARG A 131 12.96 -13.99 7.11
N MET A 132 13.97 -14.84 7.04
CA MET A 132 13.88 -16.12 6.36
C MET A 132 13.60 -17.20 7.39
N ASP A 133 12.64 -18.08 7.14
CA ASP A 133 12.39 -19.25 7.97
C ASP A 133 13.31 -20.44 7.59
N ASP A 134 13.17 -21.55 8.32
CA ASP A 134 13.96 -22.76 8.11
C ASP A 134 13.70 -23.44 6.75
N ASP A 135 12.57 -23.13 6.10
CA ASP A 135 12.18 -23.63 4.77
C ASP A 135 12.63 -22.68 3.64
N HIS A 136 13.52 -21.72 3.94
CA HIS A 136 13.99 -20.68 3.03
C HIS A 136 12.88 -19.79 2.46
N GLN A 137 11.76 -19.65 3.18
CA GLN A 137 10.69 -18.73 2.82
C GLN A 137 10.90 -17.40 3.54
N TRP A 138 10.66 -16.31 2.80
CA TRP A 138 10.77 -14.97 3.35
C TRP A 138 9.42 -14.47 3.85
N HIS A 139 9.43 -14.03 5.10
CA HIS A 139 8.28 -13.44 5.77
C HIS A 139 8.63 -12.04 6.22
N PHE A 140 7.60 -11.21 6.36
CA PHE A 140 7.74 -9.91 6.98
C PHE A 140 6.69 -9.69 8.06
N GLU A 141 7.06 -8.81 8.99
CA GLU A 141 6.14 -8.18 9.93
C GLU A 141 6.39 -6.68 9.91
N SER A 142 5.36 -5.90 10.21
CA SER A 142 5.48 -4.47 10.38
C SER A 142 5.06 -4.05 11.77
N THR A 143 5.75 -3.05 12.32
CA THR A 143 5.47 -2.49 13.64
C THR A 143 5.31 -0.99 13.54
N ILE A 144 4.25 -0.45 14.15
CA ILE A 144 4.02 0.99 14.22
C ILE A 144 4.97 1.57 15.28
N LEU A 145 5.97 2.34 14.87
CA LEU A 145 6.92 3.00 15.78
C LEU A 145 6.35 4.30 16.36
N SER A 146 5.53 4.99 15.58
CA SER A 146 4.91 6.26 15.97
C SER A 146 3.63 6.46 15.18
N HIS A 147 2.61 7.05 15.80
CA HIS A 147 1.36 7.36 15.13
C HIS A 147 0.65 8.57 15.75
N SER A 148 -0.12 9.31 14.96
CA SER A 148 -0.95 10.44 15.44
C SER A 148 -2.04 10.01 16.43
N ASP A 149 -2.50 8.76 16.34
CA ASP A 149 -3.24 8.08 17.39
C ASP A 149 -2.27 7.27 18.27
N PRO A 150 -2.00 7.71 19.52
CA PRO A 150 -1.04 7.04 20.40
C PRO A 150 -1.47 5.64 20.82
N ARG A 151 -2.74 5.27 20.66
CA ARG A 151 -3.26 3.95 21.08
C ARG A 151 -2.76 2.79 20.22
N ILE A 152 -2.24 3.08 19.03
CA ILE A 152 -1.78 2.05 18.09
C ILE A 152 -0.25 2.01 17.95
N VAL A 153 0.48 2.81 18.73
CA VAL A 153 1.94 2.74 18.79
C VAL A 153 2.36 1.38 19.35
N GLU A 154 3.43 0.82 18.79
CA GLU A 154 3.95 -0.53 19.03
C GLU A 154 3.02 -1.67 18.60
N SER A 155 1.86 -1.38 17.99
CA SER A 155 1.00 -2.43 17.45
C SER A 155 1.62 -3.06 16.19
N GLN A 156 1.35 -4.35 16.01
CA GLN A 156 1.67 -5.03 14.75
C GLN A 156 0.76 -4.49 13.65
N GLY A 157 1.38 -3.97 12.58
CA GLY A 157 0.71 -3.57 11.35
C GLY A 157 0.44 -4.80 10.49
N LEU A 158 1.08 -4.89 9.33
CA LEU A 158 0.99 -6.04 8.43
C LEU A 158 1.90 -7.18 8.85
N LYS A 159 1.49 -8.40 8.55
CA LYS A 159 2.38 -9.57 8.50
C LYS A 159 2.07 -10.45 7.31
N GLY A 160 3.08 -11.08 6.74
CA GLY A 160 2.89 -11.98 5.59
C GLY A 160 4.20 -12.37 4.92
N SER A 161 4.16 -12.57 3.61
CA SER A 161 5.28 -13.06 2.80
C SER A 161 5.98 -11.95 2.02
N VAL A 162 7.24 -12.21 1.66
CA VAL A 162 8.02 -11.37 0.75
C VAL A 162 8.26 -12.12 -0.55
N ASP A 163 7.86 -11.53 -1.66
CA ASP A 163 8.16 -12.02 -3.00
C ASP A 163 9.26 -11.17 -3.62
N TRP A 164 10.33 -11.82 -4.07
CA TRP A 164 11.51 -11.14 -4.63
C TRP A 164 11.44 -11.09 -6.15
N LEU A 165 11.64 -9.90 -6.71
CA LEU A 165 11.54 -9.60 -8.14
C LEU A 165 12.82 -8.93 -8.61
N LYS A 166 13.16 -9.01 -9.90
CA LYS A 166 14.47 -8.53 -10.38
C LYS A 166 14.85 -7.09 -10.00
N SER A 167 13.91 -6.15 -10.09
CA SER A 167 14.09 -4.73 -9.73
C SER A 167 13.10 -4.28 -8.65
N ALA A 168 12.51 -5.23 -7.95
CA ALA A 168 11.45 -4.97 -6.98
C ALA A 168 11.44 -5.99 -5.85
N PHE A 169 10.62 -5.71 -4.86
CA PHE A 169 10.13 -6.72 -3.93
C PHE A 169 8.68 -6.39 -3.60
N GLU A 170 7.92 -7.42 -3.25
CA GLU A 170 6.51 -7.31 -2.92
C GLU A 170 6.25 -7.88 -1.53
N LEU A 171 5.46 -7.15 -0.75
CA LEU A 171 5.00 -7.54 0.58
C LEU A 171 3.52 -7.87 0.49
N THR A 172 3.17 -9.14 0.67
CA THR A 172 1.77 -9.59 0.69
C THR A 172 1.40 -10.03 2.09
N GLY A 173 0.44 -9.37 2.71
CA GLY A 173 0.12 -9.61 4.11
C GLY A 173 -1.28 -9.26 4.54
N ILE A 174 -1.53 -9.50 5.82
CA ILE A 174 -2.80 -9.23 6.49
C ILE A 174 -2.60 -8.44 7.78
N THR A 175 -3.62 -7.66 8.14
CA THR A 175 -3.71 -6.99 9.43
C THR A 175 -5.18 -6.87 9.86
N SER A 176 -5.43 -6.44 11.10
CA SER A 176 -6.76 -5.99 11.53
C SER A 176 -6.78 -4.48 11.66
N GLY A 177 -7.90 -3.87 11.30
CA GLY A 177 -8.06 -2.43 11.39
C GLY A 177 -9.52 -2.01 11.46
N THR A 178 -9.76 -0.76 11.09
CA THR A 178 -11.12 -0.21 11.01
C THR A 178 -11.33 0.52 9.69
N THR A 179 -12.53 0.40 9.14
CA THR A 179 -12.95 1.15 7.94
C THR A 179 -14.03 2.16 8.31
N ASN A 180 -14.02 3.32 7.65
CA ASN A 180 -14.97 4.42 7.92
C ASN A 180 -16.31 4.14 7.22
N THR A 181 -17.43 4.47 7.86
CA THR A 181 -18.75 4.47 7.22
C THR A 181 -19.23 5.88 6.84
N ALA A 182 -20.31 6.00 6.07
CA ALA A 182 -20.85 7.30 5.66
C ALA A 182 -21.37 8.14 6.85
N GLU A 183 -21.71 7.48 7.95
CA GLU A 183 -22.10 8.12 9.20
C GLU A 183 -20.91 8.59 10.06
N GLY A 184 -19.67 8.27 9.66
CA GLY A 184 -18.46 8.54 10.45
C GLY A 184 -18.20 7.54 11.57
N LYS A 185 -18.89 6.39 11.55
CA LYS A 185 -18.60 5.28 12.45
C LYS A 185 -17.42 4.47 11.89
N THR A 186 -16.71 3.77 12.77
CA THR A 186 -15.63 2.85 12.40
C THR A 186 -16.11 1.41 12.55
N LEU A 187 -15.96 0.58 11.52
CA LEU A 187 -16.25 -0.85 11.56
C LEU A 187 -14.96 -1.66 11.65
N PRO A 188 -14.85 -2.66 12.54
CA PRO A 188 -13.71 -3.54 12.58
C PRO A 188 -13.66 -4.41 11.31
N VAL A 189 -12.49 -4.46 10.67
CA VAL A 189 -12.24 -5.24 9.46
C VAL A 189 -10.92 -5.98 9.57
N ALA A 190 -10.79 -7.07 8.82
CA ALA A 190 -9.49 -7.63 8.48
C ALA A 190 -9.09 -7.06 7.12
N ILE A 191 -7.82 -6.72 6.96
CA ILE A 191 -7.30 -6.02 5.80
C ILE A 191 -6.29 -6.95 5.13
N TYR A 192 -6.48 -7.22 3.85
CA TYR A 192 -5.45 -7.79 3.00
C TYR A 192 -4.75 -6.67 2.25
N ALA A 193 -3.43 -6.75 2.18
CA ALA A 193 -2.62 -5.74 1.55
C ALA A 193 -1.48 -6.35 0.73
N GLN A 194 -1.22 -5.75 -0.42
CA GLN A 194 -0.08 -6.03 -1.29
C GLN A 194 0.65 -4.70 -1.51
N LEU A 195 1.95 -4.66 -1.22
CA LEU A 195 2.81 -3.49 -1.40
C LEU A 195 4.00 -3.88 -2.27
N LYS A 196 4.11 -3.33 -3.47
CA LYS A 196 5.20 -3.59 -4.39
C LYS A 196 6.11 -2.36 -4.50
N PHE A 197 7.36 -2.53 -4.14
CA PHE A 197 8.40 -1.50 -4.22
C PHE A 197 9.27 -1.79 -5.44
N THR A 198 9.31 -0.87 -6.40
CA THR A 198 10.03 -1.05 -7.67
C THR A 198 11.02 0.08 -7.88
N CYS A 199 12.28 -0.27 -8.13
CA CYS A 199 13.32 0.69 -8.47
C CYS A 199 13.43 0.80 -9.99
N ALA A 200 13.32 2.03 -10.51
CA ALA A 200 13.43 2.33 -11.93
C ALA A 200 14.47 3.44 -12.14
N GLY A 201 15.74 3.04 -12.24
CA GLY A 201 16.86 3.98 -12.26
C GLY A 201 17.02 4.66 -10.91
N ASP A 202 16.81 5.97 -10.87
CA ASP A 202 16.95 6.78 -9.67
C ASP A 202 15.64 6.94 -8.88
N GLU A 203 14.53 6.44 -9.43
CA GLU A 203 13.19 6.59 -8.88
C GLU A 203 12.74 5.30 -8.18
N LEU A 204 12.02 5.46 -7.05
CA LEU A 204 11.32 4.37 -6.36
C LEU A 204 9.82 4.54 -6.54
N TYR A 205 9.15 3.49 -7.03
CA TYR A 205 7.69 3.43 -7.12
C TYR A 205 7.12 2.47 -6.08
N ILE A 206 5.98 2.84 -5.50
CA ILE A 206 5.21 1.99 -4.60
C ILE A 206 3.82 1.79 -5.18
N GLU A 207 3.54 0.58 -5.61
CA GLU A 207 2.18 0.14 -5.92
C GLU A 207 1.59 -0.50 -4.67
N ASP A 208 0.41 -0.07 -4.24
CA ASP A 208 -0.28 -0.69 -3.13
C ASP A 208 -1.71 -1.10 -3.51
N ARG A 209 -2.14 -2.23 -2.95
CA ARG A 209 -3.51 -2.73 -3.06
C ARG A 209 -3.99 -3.12 -1.70
N TRP A 210 -5.12 -2.54 -1.31
CA TRP A 210 -5.74 -2.76 -0.01
C TRP A 210 -7.16 -3.26 -0.23
N GLN A 211 -7.57 -4.30 0.48
CA GLN A 211 -8.95 -4.79 0.47
C GLN A 211 -9.38 -5.14 1.89
N ASP A 212 -10.46 -4.51 2.32
CA ASP A 212 -11.11 -4.80 3.59
C ASP A 212 -11.99 -6.05 3.44
N TYR A 213 -12.03 -6.88 4.47
CA TYR A 213 -12.87 -8.07 4.57
C TYR A 213 -13.56 -8.10 5.94
N GLN A 214 -14.69 -8.79 6.00
CA GLN A 214 -15.24 -9.17 7.30
C GLN A 214 -14.23 -10.05 8.04
N MET A 215 -14.16 -9.90 9.35
CA MET A 215 -13.36 -10.77 10.21
C MET A 215 -13.93 -12.18 10.20
N ALA A 216 -13.07 -13.18 10.00
CA ALA A 216 -13.42 -14.59 10.04
C ALA A 216 -13.94 -14.98 11.42
N LYS A 217 -14.81 -16.00 11.47
CA LYS A 217 -15.33 -16.57 12.72
C LYS A 217 -14.62 -17.89 13.01
N GLY A 218 -14.11 -18.02 14.23
CA GLY A 218 -13.58 -19.28 14.73
C GLY A 218 -14.69 -20.30 14.99
N PRO A 219 -14.33 -21.57 15.29
CA PRO A 219 -15.30 -22.64 15.54
C PRO A 219 -16.31 -22.36 16.67
N ASN A 220 -15.94 -21.50 17.62
CA ASN A 220 -16.78 -21.06 18.73
C ASN A 220 -17.59 -19.78 18.42
N GLY A 221 -17.60 -19.32 17.17
CA GLY A 221 -18.29 -18.11 16.74
C GLY A 221 -17.57 -16.80 17.09
N LYS A 222 -16.41 -16.84 17.77
CA LYS A 222 -15.62 -15.63 18.07
C LYS A 222 -14.97 -15.08 16.81
N LEU A 223 -14.90 -13.75 16.70
CA LEU A 223 -14.16 -13.09 15.63
C LEU A 223 -12.66 -13.36 15.78
N LEU A 224 -12.02 -13.67 14.67
CA LEU A 224 -10.59 -13.84 14.55
C LEU A 224 -10.00 -12.66 13.75
N PRO A 225 -8.74 -12.26 13.99
CA PRO A 225 -8.06 -11.20 13.25
C PRO A 225 -7.58 -11.69 11.87
N PHE A 226 -8.40 -12.45 11.16
CA PHE A 226 -8.14 -12.98 9.83
C PHE A 226 -9.30 -12.61 8.89
N PRO A 227 -9.05 -12.37 7.61
CA PRO A 227 -10.11 -12.07 6.65
C PRO A 227 -10.96 -13.30 6.33
N ASP A 228 -12.29 -13.16 6.28
CA ASP A 228 -13.15 -14.05 5.51
C ASP A 228 -13.12 -13.58 4.05
N PHE A 229 -12.24 -14.19 3.25
CA PHE A 229 -12.02 -13.83 1.85
C PHE A 229 -13.29 -13.93 0.97
N ARG A 230 -14.35 -14.58 1.45
CA ARG A 230 -15.63 -14.67 0.74
C ARG A 230 -16.51 -13.43 0.97
N GLN A 231 -16.15 -12.58 1.92
CA GLN A 231 -16.94 -11.43 2.37
C GLN A 231 -16.11 -10.14 2.30
N PRO A 232 -15.74 -9.66 1.10
CA PRO A 232 -15.10 -8.37 0.95
C PRO A 232 -16.04 -7.25 1.43
N VAL A 233 -15.46 -6.26 2.10
CA VAL A 233 -16.15 -5.04 2.53
C VAL A 233 -15.90 -3.98 1.46
N GLY A 234 -16.95 -3.71 0.68
CA GLY A 234 -16.91 -2.83 -0.49
C GLY A 234 -15.99 -3.31 -1.62
N ARG A 235 -15.74 -2.42 -2.59
CA ARG A 235 -14.85 -2.65 -3.73
C ARG A 235 -13.73 -1.62 -3.69
N SER A 236 -12.52 -2.06 -3.41
CA SER A 236 -11.35 -1.20 -3.51
C SER A 236 -11.02 -0.93 -4.98
N GLU A 237 -11.23 0.31 -5.44
CA GLU A 237 -10.83 0.77 -6.77
C GLU A 237 -9.61 1.70 -6.76
N SER A 238 -8.83 1.76 -5.67
CA SER A 238 -7.60 2.57 -5.69
C SER A 238 -6.49 1.82 -6.44
N TRP A 239 -6.38 2.10 -7.74
CA TRP A 239 -5.26 1.69 -8.56
C TRP A 239 -4.32 2.89 -8.72
N TYR A 240 -3.12 2.77 -8.15
CA TYR A 240 -1.92 3.56 -8.48
C TYR A 240 -1.62 4.80 -7.61
N SER A 241 -0.48 4.76 -6.90
CA SER A 241 0.43 5.91 -6.82
C SER A 241 1.68 5.57 -7.59
N ARG A 242 2.09 6.46 -8.50
CA ARG A 242 3.44 6.48 -9.04
C ARG A 242 4.00 7.84 -8.75
N GLU A 243 4.85 7.90 -7.75
CA GLU A 243 5.65 9.08 -7.51
C GLU A 243 7.11 8.70 -7.62
N ALA A 244 7.77 9.39 -8.54
CA ALA A 244 9.20 9.46 -8.65
C ALA A 244 9.72 10.33 -7.51
N SER A 245 10.71 9.82 -6.78
CA SER A 245 11.58 10.69 -6.00
C SER A 245 12.47 11.49 -6.96
N PHE A 246 12.59 12.79 -6.73
CA PHE A 246 13.70 13.58 -7.26
C PHE A 246 14.78 13.69 -6.19
N HIS A 247 16.03 13.50 -6.59
CA HIS A 247 17.19 13.78 -5.75
C HIS A 247 17.25 15.27 -5.41
N GLU A 248 17.35 15.60 -4.12
CA GLU A 248 17.98 16.85 -3.66
C GLU A 248 19.34 16.53 -3.06
#